data_AF-A0A7Y3DJH5-F1
#
_entry.id   AF-A0A7Y3DJH5-F1
#
_cell.length_a   1.000
_cell.length_b   1.000
_cell.length_c   1.000
_cell.angle_alpha   90.00
_cell.angle_beta   90.00
_cell.angle_gamma   90.00
#
_symmetry.space_group_name_H-M   'P 1'
#
loop_
_entity.id
_entity.type
_entity.pdbx_description
1 polymer ?
#
loop_
_entity_poly.entity_id
_entity_poly.type
_entity_poly.pdbx_seq_one_letter_code
_entity_poly.pdbx_strand_id
1 'polypeptide(L)'
;VFDGNEISYNGEVPYYVDWERGGTKFAETHDIQLINNHVHHNDGPGLWADLNATNMLFANNTVVGNAKAGIYYEISYNAVIRDNYVEGNGFGFQPWLWGGGIVISSSPNVEIYGNTVVNNADGIAAVEQDRSRDPAAYGPLRIENLYVHDNTITMTHGHTGVAQDVGNTAVFQSRNNRFVNNTYNLPAGNFFEWDNRQMNLDAWRGYGLN
;
A
#
# COMPACT_ATOMS: atom_id res chain seq x y z
N VAL A 1 8.91 -11.23 15.69
CA VAL A 1 7.51 -11.52 15.33
C VAL A 1 6.62 -10.71 16.25
N PHE A 2 5.66 -10.00 15.69
CA PHE A 2 4.62 -9.25 16.39
C PHE A 2 3.30 -9.92 16.06
N ASP A 3 2.79 -10.70 17.02
CA ASP A 3 1.66 -11.62 16.84
C ASP A 3 0.54 -11.32 17.84
N GLY A 4 -0.71 -11.25 17.36
CA GLY A 4 -1.89 -11.22 18.22
C GLY A 4 -2.07 -9.95 19.05
N ASN A 5 -1.57 -8.80 18.58
CA ASN A 5 -1.65 -7.53 19.31
C ASN A 5 -2.88 -6.72 18.91
N GLU A 6 -3.37 -5.90 19.84
CA GLU A 6 -4.30 -4.81 19.57
C GLU A 6 -3.53 -3.48 19.54
N ILE A 7 -3.64 -2.74 18.44
CA ILE A 7 -2.88 -1.51 18.16
C ILE A 7 -3.86 -0.42 17.74
N SER A 8 -4.23 0.44 18.67
CA SER A 8 -5.34 1.36 18.45
C SER A 8 -5.24 2.69 19.15
N TYR A 9 -5.93 3.71 18.62
CA TYR A 9 -6.04 5.05 19.21
C TYR A 9 -4.67 5.71 19.48
N ASN A 10 -3.68 5.39 18.65
CA ASN A 10 -2.37 6.04 18.69
C ASN A 10 -2.36 7.30 17.82
N GLY A 11 -1.43 8.23 18.11
CA GLY A 11 -1.27 9.48 17.37
C GLY A 11 -2.14 10.65 17.88
N GLU A 12 -2.93 10.46 18.95
CA GLU A 12 -3.83 11.47 19.50
C GLU A 12 -3.14 12.70 20.12
N VAL A 13 -1.83 12.62 20.40
CA VAL A 13 -1.08 13.76 20.96
C VAL A 13 -0.55 14.63 19.81
N PRO A 14 -0.91 15.93 19.77
CA PRO A 14 -0.54 16.81 18.67
C PRO A 14 0.94 17.20 18.72
N TYR A 15 1.83 16.32 18.26
CA TYR A 15 3.23 16.64 17.96
C TYR A 15 3.37 17.12 16.51
N TYR A 16 4.08 18.21 16.27
CA TYR A 16 4.19 18.95 14.99
C TYR A 16 4.78 18.18 13.78
N VAL A 17 4.98 16.87 13.87
CA VAL A 17 5.72 16.07 12.90
C VAL A 17 4.81 14.94 12.40
N ASP A 18 4.30 15.09 11.17
CA ASP A 18 3.33 14.16 10.55
C ASP A 18 3.97 12.85 10.06
N TRP A 19 5.30 12.74 10.12
CA TRP A 19 6.12 11.66 9.53
C TRP A 19 6.34 10.47 10.48
N GLU A 20 5.80 10.53 11.70
CA GLU A 20 6.02 9.54 12.75
C GLU A 20 4.71 9.07 13.40
N ARG A 21 3.59 9.69 13.03
CA ARG A 21 2.27 9.37 13.59
C ARG A 21 1.65 8.18 12.87
N GLY A 22 1.13 7.24 13.65
CA GLY A 22 0.46 6.02 13.17
C GLY A 22 0.30 5.00 14.29
N GLY A 23 -0.20 3.81 13.95
CA GLY A 23 -0.28 2.68 14.87
C GLY A 23 1.10 2.10 15.19
N THR A 24 1.89 1.79 14.16
CA THR A 24 3.29 1.37 14.29
C THR A 24 4.14 1.95 13.18
N LYS A 25 5.45 2.08 13.40
CA LYS A 25 6.46 2.34 12.37
C LYS A 25 7.72 1.52 12.65
N PHE A 26 8.14 0.70 11.69
CA PHE A 26 9.37 -0.09 11.75
C PHE A 26 10.39 0.49 10.76
N ALA A 27 11.44 1.11 11.28
CA ALA A 27 12.50 1.73 10.49
C ALA A 27 13.81 0.93 10.57
N GLU A 28 14.50 0.76 9.45
CA GLU A 28 15.81 0.07 9.38
C GLU A 28 15.78 -1.34 10.00
N THR A 29 14.74 -2.10 9.68
CA THR A 29 14.51 -3.44 10.24
C THR A 29 14.61 -4.54 9.18
N HIS A 30 14.90 -5.76 9.60
CA HIS A 30 14.91 -6.91 8.70
C HIS A 30 14.21 -8.12 9.33
N ASP A 31 13.57 -8.94 8.50
CA ASP A 31 12.94 -10.22 8.86
C ASP A 31 11.83 -10.11 9.93
N ILE A 32 11.11 -8.97 9.97
CA ILE A 32 9.97 -8.80 10.87
C ILE A 32 8.70 -9.38 10.26
N GLN A 33 7.94 -10.07 11.10
CA GLN A 33 6.62 -10.59 10.79
C GLN A 33 5.59 -9.90 11.68
N LEU A 34 4.60 -9.27 11.06
CA LEU A 34 3.44 -8.62 11.66
C LEU A 34 2.22 -9.48 11.32
N ILE A 35 1.82 -10.31 12.26
CA ILE A 35 0.82 -11.36 12.03
C ILE A 35 -0.34 -11.29 13.02
N ASN A 36 -1.56 -11.60 12.56
CA ASN A 36 -2.75 -11.73 13.41
C ASN A 36 -3.06 -10.50 14.31
N ASN A 37 -2.64 -9.30 13.93
CA ASN A 37 -2.87 -8.10 14.74
C ASN A 37 -4.22 -7.44 14.39
N HIS A 38 -4.84 -6.80 15.37
CA HIS A 38 -6.00 -5.93 15.20
C HIS A 38 -5.55 -4.46 15.32
N VAL A 39 -5.59 -3.73 14.21
CA VAL A 39 -4.96 -2.40 14.09
C VAL A 39 -6.01 -1.38 13.65
N HIS A 40 -6.40 -0.46 14.52
CA HIS A 40 -7.55 0.39 14.22
C HIS A 40 -7.57 1.77 14.86
N HIS A 41 -8.29 2.70 14.22
CA HIS A 41 -8.56 4.02 14.77
C HIS A 41 -7.30 4.81 15.18
N ASN A 42 -6.19 4.63 14.46
CA ASN A 42 -4.97 5.41 14.68
C ASN A 42 -5.00 6.70 13.83
N ASP A 43 -4.50 7.81 14.39
CA ASP A 43 -4.33 9.10 13.69
C ASP A 43 -3.06 9.08 12.82
N GLY A 44 -3.07 8.25 11.78
CA GLY A 44 -1.94 8.02 10.88
C GLY A 44 -2.11 6.70 10.13
N PRO A 45 -1.03 6.12 9.56
CA PRO A 45 -1.09 4.78 9.00
C PRO A 45 -1.29 3.74 10.09
N GLY A 46 -1.89 2.59 9.76
CA GLY A 46 -2.05 1.49 10.71
C GLY A 46 -0.73 0.75 10.98
N LEU A 47 -0.28 -0.03 9.99
CA LEU A 47 1.00 -0.73 10.00
C LEU A 47 1.96 -0.06 9.02
N TRP A 48 3.11 0.44 9.50
CA TRP A 48 4.08 1.14 8.65
C TRP A 48 5.48 0.51 8.76
N ALA A 49 6.13 0.29 7.63
CA ALA A 49 7.56 0.03 7.57
C ALA A 49 8.24 1.05 6.64
N ASP A 50 9.43 1.50 7.02
CA ASP A 50 10.15 2.61 6.39
C ASP A 50 11.68 2.37 6.45
N LEU A 51 12.44 3.19 5.72
CA LEU A 51 13.89 3.32 5.81
C LEU A 51 14.64 1.98 5.66
N ASN A 52 14.67 1.42 4.45
CA ASN A 52 15.36 0.16 4.14
C ASN A 52 14.87 -1.04 4.96
N ALA A 53 13.61 -1.06 5.40
CA ALA A 53 13.05 -2.28 5.98
C ALA A 53 13.07 -3.41 4.94
N THR A 54 13.41 -4.64 5.32
CA THR A 54 13.47 -5.74 4.34
C THR A 54 13.04 -7.10 4.86
N ASN A 55 12.59 -7.96 3.94
CA ASN A 55 12.03 -9.29 4.24
C ASN A 55 10.87 -9.22 5.23
N MET A 56 9.94 -8.31 4.98
CA MET A 56 8.81 -8.06 5.86
C MET A 56 7.63 -8.97 5.49
N LEU A 57 6.93 -9.49 6.49
CA LEU A 57 5.67 -10.22 6.32
C LEU A 57 4.55 -9.51 7.06
N PHE A 58 3.47 -9.19 6.35
CA PHE A 58 2.21 -8.71 6.91
C PHE A 58 1.14 -9.75 6.60
N ALA A 59 0.71 -10.54 7.59
CA ALA A 59 -0.23 -11.63 7.34
C ALA A 59 -1.38 -11.72 8.34
N ASN A 60 -2.59 -12.03 7.86
CA ASN A 60 -3.77 -12.28 8.70
C ASN A 60 -4.13 -11.13 9.66
N ASN A 61 -3.74 -9.89 9.35
CA ASN A 61 -4.09 -8.74 10.19
C ASN A 61 -5.50 -8.24 9.84
N THR A 62 -6.17 -7.67 10.83
CA THR A 62 -7.41 -6.90 10.67
C THR A 62 -7.06 -5.42 10.86
N VAL A 63 -7.08 -4.64 9.78
CA VAL A 63 -6.59 -3.24 9.75
C VAL A 63 -7.72 -2.30 9.34
N VAL A 64 -8.28 -1.55 10.30
CA VAL A 64 -9.58 -0.89 10.12
C VAL A 64 -9.60 0.55 10.58
N GLY A 65 -10.11 1.47 9.75
CA GLY A 65 -10.46 2.82 10.19
C GLY A 65 -9.28 3.70 10.64
N ASN A 66 -8.08 3.47 10.13
CA ASN A 66 -6.93 4.34 10.36
C ASN A 66 -7.01 5.59 9.47
N ALA A 67 -6.56 6.75 9.98
CA ALA A 67 -6.74 8.02 9.30
C ALA A 67 -5.97 8.10 7.96
N LYS A 68 -4.80 7.46 7.85
CA LYS A 68 -4.04 7.32 6.60
C LYS A 68 -4.06 5.86 6.13
N ALA A 69 -3.13 5.46 5.27
CA ALA A 69 -3.08 4.11 4.72
C ALA A 69 -3.18 3.02 5.80
N GLY A 70 -3.92 1.94 5.52
CA GLY A 70 -4.05 0.83 6.46
C GLY A 70 -2.70 0.15 6.69
N ILE A 71 -2.10 -0.35 5.61
CA ILE A 71 -0.73 -0.86 5.57
C ILE A 71 0.08 0.05 4.66
N TYR A 72 1.18 0.60 5.17
CA TYR A 72 2.07 1.49 4.44
C TYR A 72 3.49 0.93 4.40
N TYR A 73 4.00 0.66 3.20
CA TYR A 73 5.34 0.14 2.98
C TYR A 73 6.15 1.17 2.19
N GLU A 74 7.06 1.86 2.89
CA GLU A 74 7.76 3.03 2.35
C GLU A 74 9.27 2.76 2.21
N ILE A 75 9.83 3.15 1.06
CA ILE A 75 11.27 3.14 0.75
C ILE A 75 12.04 1.95 1.34
N SER A 76 11.49 0.77 1.10
CA SER A 76 11.88 -0.51 1.69
C SER A 76 11.93 -1.59 0.61
N TYR A 77 12.30 -2.83 0.93
CA TYR A 77 12.58 -3.89 -0.07
C TYR A 77 12.04 -5.24 0.36
N ASN A 78 11.52 -6.03 -0.57
CA ASN A 78 11.17 -7.44 -0.33
C ASN A 78 10.11 -7.58 0.79
N ALA A 79 8.85 -7.54 0.41
CA ALA A 79 7.75 -7.75 1.36
C ALA A 79 6.69 -8.68 0.78
N VAL A 80 6.05 -9.42 1.68
CA VAL A 80 4.84 -10.19 1.39
C VAL A 80 3.71 -9.64 2.26
N ILE A 81 2.63 -9.21 1.63
CA ILE A 81 1.43 -8.69 2.28
C ILE A 81 0.27 -9.60 1.89
N ARG A 82 -0.16 -10.48 2.79
CA ARG A 82 -1.13 -11.51 2.43
C ARG A 82 -2.24 -11.77 3.44
N ASP A 83 -3.39 -12.21 2.95
CA ASP A 83 -4.49 -12.71 3.77
C ASP A 83 -4.97 -11.70 4.83
N ASN A 84 -4.76 -10.39 4.63
CA ASN A 84 -5.21 -9.35 5.55
C ASN A 84 -6.65 -8.91 5.22
N TYR A 85 -7.40 -8.51 6.24
CA TYR A 85 -8.65 -7.78 6.09
C TYR A 85 -8.38 -6.29 6.33
N VAL A 86 -8.62 -5.45 5.33
CA VAL A 86 -8.24 -4.03 5.34
C VAL A 86 -9.44 -3.17 4.96
N GLU A 87 -10.00 -2.41 5.90
CA GLU A 87 -11.27 -1.70 5.70
C GLU A 87 -11.28 -0.24 6.18
N GLY A 88 -11.88 0.66 5.40
CA GLY A 88 -12.22 2.00 5.88
C GLY A 88 -11.05 2.91 6.25
N ASN A 89 -9.83 2.64 5.78
CA ASN A 89 -8.63 3.44 6.06
C ASN A 89 -8.45 4.58 5.03
N GLY A 90 -7.59 5.55 5.34
CA GLY A 90 -7.03 6.48 4.35
C GLY A 90 -7.75 7.81 4.15
N PHE A 91 -8.90 8.03 4.80
CA PHE A 91 -9.74 9.21 4.54
C PHE A 91 -9.15 10.54 5.01
N GLY A 92 -8.17 10.52 5.90
CA GLY A 92 -7.45 11.69 6.39
C GLY A 92 -6.38 12.23 5.43
N PHE A 93 -5.92 11.45 4.45
CA PHE A 93 -4.96 11.91 3.44
C PHE A 93 -5.07 11.11 2.13
N GLN A 94 -5.78 11.67 1.16
CA GLN A 94 -6.18 11.02 -0.09
C GLN A 94 -5.48 11.49 -1.39
N PRO A 95 -4.69 12.60 -1.45
CA PRO A 95 -4.10 13.01 -2.72
C PRO A 95 -3.39 11.86 -3.46
N TRP A 96 -3.63 11.77 -4.77
CA TRP A 96 -3.20 10.68 -5.65
C TRP A 96 -3.74 9.32 -5.24
N LEU A 97 -2.92 8.52 -4.56
CA LEU A 97 -3.26 7.17 -4.12
C LEU A 97 -2.82 6.94 -2.65
N TRP A 98 -2.50 8.01 -1.93
CA TRP A 98 -1.99 7.92 -0.56
C TRP A 98 -3.07 7.46 0.45
N GLY A 99 -4.34 7.47 0.04
CA GLY A 99 -5.46 6.96 0.82
C GLY A 99 -5.67 5.45 0.73
N GLY A 100 -4.70 4.71 0.16
CA GLY A 100 -4.85 3.27 -0.09
C GLY A 100 -5.05 2.46 1.19
N GLY A 101 -5.89 1.43 1.12
CA GLY A 101 -5.91 0.39 2.17
C GLY A 101 -4.52 -0.23 2.34
N ILE A 102 -3.85 -0.50 1.22
CA ILE A 102 -2.45 -0.96 1.18
C ILE A 102 -1.69 -0.05 0.22
N VAL A 103 -0.63 0.60 0.69
CA VAL A 103 0.17 1.55 -0.11
C VAL A 103 1.63 1.13 -0.13
N ILE A 104 2.20 1.03 -1.33
CA ILE A 104 3.63 0.79 -1.57
C ILE A 104 4.26 2.07 -2.12
N SER A 105 5.24 2.62 -1.41
CA SER A 105 5.93 3.85 -1.81
C SER A 105 7.37 3.54 -2.17
N SER A 106 7.72 3.72 -3.45
CA SER A 106 9.07 3.52 -4.02
C SER A 106 9.81 2.29 -3.48
N SER A 107 9.14 1.14 -3.35
CA SER A 107 9.67 -0.08 -2.75
C SER A 107 9.62 -1.25 -3.75
N PRO A 108 10.75 -1.89 -4.11
CA PRO A 108 10.77 -2.98 -5.06
C PRO A 108 10.50 -4.36 -4.42
N ASN A 109 10.13 -5.33 -5.26
CA ASN A 109 9.95 -6.75 -4.93
C ASN A 109 8.87 -6.99 -3.85
N VAL A 110 7.71 -6.37 -4.01
CA VAL A 110 6.57 -6.55 -3.10
C VAL A 110 5.54 -7.47 -3.73
N GLU A 111 5.10 -8.48 -2.99
CA GLU A 111 4.02 -9.40 -3.35
C GLU A 111 2.81 -9.17 -2.45
N ILE A 112 1.62 -9.00 -3.03
CA ILE A 112 0.38 -8.65 -2.32
C ILE A 112 -0.73 -9.59 -2.78
N TYR A 113 -1.18 -10.51 -1.91
CA TYR A 113 -2.18 -11.50 -2.31
C TYR A 113 -3.14 -12.02 -1.24
N GLY A 114 -4.29 -12.54 -1.66
CA GLY A 114 -5.28 -13.11 -0.74
C GLY A 114 -5.92 -12.09 0.20
N ASN A 115 -5.63 -10.81 0.06
CA ASN A 115 -6.17 -9.77 0.93
C ASN A 115 -7.63 -9.45 0.55
N THR A 116 -8.42 -9.11 1.56
CA THR A 116 -9.76 -8.54 1.40
C THR A 116 -9.68 -7.05 1.73
N VAL A 117 -9.81 -6.19 0.72
CA VAL A 117 -9.63 -4.74 0.81
C VAL A 117 -10.95 -4.06 0.51
N VAL A 118 -11.53 -3.38 1.49
CA VAL A 118 -12.95 -2.95 1.46
C VAL A 118 -13.07 -1.47 1.81
N ASN A 119 -13.64 -0.67 0.90
CA ASN A 119 -14.10 0.70 1.16
C ASN A 119 -13.10 1.60 1.91
N ASN A 120 -11.81 1.43 1.62
CA ASN A 120 -10.76 2.39 1.97
C ASN A 120 -10.87 3.62 1.03
N ALA A 121 -10.17 4.72 1.34
CA ALA A 121 -10.18 5.91 0.49
C ALA A 121 -9.71 5.61 -0.94
N ASP A 122 -8.67 4.78 -1.07
CA ASP A 122 -8.18 4.15 -2.29
C ASP A 122 -7.96 2.64 -2.06
N GLY A 123 -7.79 1.84 -3.12
CA GLY A 123 -7.64 0.38 -3.04
C GLY A 123 -6.24 -0.07 -2.63
N ILE A 124 -5.66 -0.99 -3.42
CA ILE A 124 -4.23 -1.30 -3.36
C ILE A 124 -3.51 -0.34 -4.29
N ALA A 125 -2.52 0.37 -3.76
CA ALA A 125 -1.85 1.46 -4.45
C ALA A 125 -0.33 1.30 -4.42
N ALA A 126 0.32 1.73 -5.50
CA ALA A 126 1.73 2.02 -5.48
C ALA A 126 2.01 3.42 -6.02
N VAL A 127 2.91 4.14 -5.36
CA VAL A 127 3.34 5.48 -5.80
C VAL A 127 4.85 5.48 -5.91
N GLU A 128 5.35 5.88 -7.08
CA GLU A 128 6.77 6.10 -7.31
C GLU A 128 7.09 7.59 -7.26
N GLN A 129 8.01 7.94 -6.37
CA GLN A 129 8.62 9.27 -6.30
C GLN A 129 10.15 9.19 -6.41
N ASP A 130 10.79 10.33 -6.69
CA ASP A 130 12.25 10.41 -6.74
C ASP A 130 12.83 10.21 -5.34
N ARG A 131 13.48 9.06 -5.16
CA ARG A 131 14.16 8.66 -3.93
C ARG A 131 15.68 8.50 -4.14
N SER A 132 16.24 9.15 -5.15
CA SER A 132 17.66 9.04 -5.50
C SER A 132 18.62 9.61 -4.45
N ARG A 133 18.10 10.39 -3.49
CA ARG A 133 18.86 10.98 -2.38
C ARG A 133 18.64 10.29 -1.04
N ASP A 134 17.70 9.36 -0.98
CA ASP A 134 17.40 8.61 0.24
C ASP A 134 18.41 7.48 0.46
N PRO A 135 18.64 7.05 1.72
CA PRO A 135 19.46 5.89 2.01
C PRO A 135 18.89 4.64 1.32
N ALA A 136 19.68 4.00 0.45
CA ALA A 136 19.23 2.90 -0.39
C ALA A 136 20.21 1.70 -0.30
N ALA A 137 20.10 0.93 0.78
CA ALA A 137 21.08 -0.08 1.16
C ALA A 137 21.10 -1.32 0.25
N TYR A 138 20.00 -1.60 -0.47
CA TYR A 138 19.79 -2.85 -1.20
C TYR A 138 19.54 -2.67 -2.71
N GLY A 139 19.74 -1.46 -3.22
CA GLY A 139 19.51 -1.11 -4.62
C GLY A 139 18.59 0.11 -4.77
N PRO A 140 18.16 0.47 -5.98
CA PRO A 140 17.30 1.63 -6.18
C PRO A 140 15.93 1.50 -5.49
N LEU A 141 15.50 2.57 -4.83
CA LEU A 141 14.15 2.72 -4.26
C LEU A 141 13.16 3.15 -5.34
N ARG A 142 12.44 2.19 -5.92
CA ARG A 142 11.48 2.40 -7.00
C ARG A 142 10.45 1.29 -7.05
N ILE A 143 9.33 1.52 -7.72
CA ILE A 143 8.29 0.51 -7.92
C ILE A 143 8.74 -0.43 -9.05
N GLU A 144 9.12 -1.64 -8.67
CA GLU A 144 9.61 -2.69 -9.56
C GLU A 144 9.29 -4.06 -8.98
N ASN A 145 8.96 -5.02 -9.85
CA ASN A 145 8.53 -6.38 -9.50
C ASN A 145 7.36 -6.40 -8.51
N LEU A 146 6.49 -5.39 -8.54
CA LEU A 146 5.26 -5.39 -7.76
C LEU A 146 4.31 -6.46 -8.32
N TYR A 147 3.88 -7.39 -7.47
CA TYR A 147 2.95 -8.43 -7.84
C TYR A 147 1.71 -8.40 -6.96
N VAL A 148 0.62 -7.83 -7.48
CA VAL A 148 -0.67 -7.75 -6.79
C VAL A 148 -1.60 -8.80 -7.39
N HIS A 149 -1.93 -9.86 -6.66
CA HIS A 149 -2.73 -10.93 -7.23
C HIS A 149 -3.67 -11.61 -6.26
N ASP A 150 -4.75 -12.19 -6.77
CA ASP A 150 -5.70 -12.98 -5.98
C ASP A 150 -6.27 -12.22 -4.76
N ASN A 151 -6.37 -10.89 -4.84
CA ASN A 151 -7.01 -10.05 -3.82
C ASN A 151 -8.49 -9.83 -4.16
N THR A 152 -9.33 -9.64 -3.14
CA THR A 152 -10.69 -9.13 -3.34
C THR A 152 -10.73 -7.65 -2.96
N ILE A 153 -11.04 -6.78 -3.92
CA ILE A 153 -11.02 -5.33 -3.78
C ILE A 153 -12.42 -4.80 -4.04
N THR A 154 -13.04 -4.25 -2.99
CA THR A 154 -14.37 -3.63 -3.04
C THR A 154 -14.23 -2.14 -2.76
N MET A 155 -14.72 -1.29 -3.66
CA MET A 155 -14.60 0.17 -3.52
C MET A 155 -15.87 0.87 -4.00
N THR A 156 -16.20 1.99 -3.35
CA THR A 156 -17.31 2.88 -3.74
C THR A 156 -16.85 4.24 -4.27
N HIS A 157 -15.59 4.59 -4.06
CA HIS A 157 -14.89 5.77 -4.58
C HIS A 157 -13.37 5.47 -4.64
N GLY A 158 -12.57 6.46 -5.07
CA GLY A 158 -11.11 6.34 -5.11
C GLY A 158 -10.60 5.48 -6.25
N HIS A 159 -9.30 5.18 -6.21
CA HIS A 159 -8.62 4.43 -7.27
C HIS A 159 -7.71 3.33 -6.72
N THR A 160 -7.37 2.36 -7.56
CA THR A 160 -6.39 1.29 -7.28
C THR A 160 -5.44 1.19 -8.46
N GLY A 161 -4.16 0.91 -8.21
CA GLY A 161 -3.16 0.83 -9.26
C GLY A 161 -1.88 1.58 -8.92
N VAL A 162 -1.26 2.22 -9.91
CA VAL A 162 0.08 2.80 -9.81
C VAL A 162 0.13 4.22 -10.36
N ALA A 163 0.78 5.12 -9.64
CA ALA A 163 1.07 6.49 -10.07
C ALA A 163 2.56 6.85 -9.90
N GLN A 164 3.06 7.82 -10.65
CA GLN A 164 4.45 8.30 -10.54
C GLN A 164 4.61 9.79 -10.90
N ASP A 165 5.62 10.45 -10.32
CA ASP A 165 6.00 11.84 -10.65
C ASP A 165 7.46 12.01 -11.08
N VAL A 166 8.18 10.91 -11.30
CA VAL A 166 9.59 10.88 -11.70
C VAL A 166 9.83 11.11 -13.19
N GLY A 167 8.77 11.13 -14.00
CA GLY A 167 8.84 11.31 -15.45
C GLY A 167 9.34 10.10 -16.23
N ASN A 168 9.38 8.91 -15.61
CA ASN A 168 9.84 7.66 -16.20
C ASN A 168 8.71 6.63 -16.29
N THR A 169 8.27 6.31 -17.49
CA THR A 169 7.15 5.37 -17.73
C THR A 169 7.53 3.90 -17.57
N ALA A 170 8.79 3.57 -17.28
CA ALA A 170 9.24 2.19 -17.10
C ALA A 170 8.46 1.45 -16.00
N VAL A 171 7.97 2.16 -14.97
CA VAL A 171 7.09 1.61 -13.93
C VAL A 171 5.84 0.95 -14.50
N PHE A 172 5.32 1.42 -15.64
CA PHE A 172 4.11 0.91 -16.28
C PHE A 172 4.38 -0.12 -17.39
N GLN A 173 5.63 -0.26 -17.84
CA GLN A 173 5.94 -0.93 -19.11
C GLN A 173 6.96 -2.06 -18.98
N SER A 174 8.03 -1.86 -18.22
CA SER A 174 9.20 -2.74 -18.26
C SER A 174 9.72 -3.18 -16.89
N ARG A 175 9.16 -2.67 -15.79
CA ARG A 175 9.57 -3.02 -14.42
C ARG A 175 8.75 -4.17 -13.81
N ASN A 176 8.06 -4.94 -14.64
CA ASN A 176 7.34 -6.16 -14.22
C ASN A 176 6.35 -5.91 -13.05
N ASN A 177 5.71 -4.74 -13.06
CA ASN A 177 4.64 -4.42 -12.14
C ASN A 177 3.33 -4.97 -12.72
N ARG A 178 2.58 -5.72 -11.93
CA ARG A 178 1.46 -6.53 -12.43
C ARG A 178 0.35 -6.66 -11.41
N PHE A 179 -0.88 -6.55 -11.91
CA PHE A 179 -2.11 -6.83 -11.18
C PHE A 179 -2.80 -8.00 -11.91
N VAL A 180 -2.94 -9.13 -11.24
CA VAL A 180 -3.36 -10.39 -11.87
C VAL A 180 -4.40 -11.12 -11.01
N ASN A 181 -5.49 -11.57 -11.60
CA ASN A 181 -6.54 -12.36 -10.96
C ASN A 181 -7.14 -11.70 -9.70
N ASN A 182 -7.17 -10.37 -9.64
CA ASN A 182 -7.86 -9.69 -8.56
C ASN A 182 -9.37 -9.71 -8.84
N THR A 183 -10.16 -9.81 -7.77
CA THR A 183 -11.62 -9.69 -7.86
C THR A 183 -12.03 -8.28 -7.50
N TYR A 184 -12.51 -7.53 -8.49
CA TYR A 184 -12.94 -6.14 -8.33
C TYR A 184 -14.47 -6.05 -8.20
N ASN A 185 -14.96 -5.65 -7.03
CA ASN A 185 -16.37 -5.36 -6.78
C ASN A 185 -16.57 -3.83 -6.79
N LEU A 186 -16.78 -3.28 -7.99
CA LEU A 186 -16.78 -1.83 -8.21
C LEU A 186 -18.07 -1.41 -8.94
N PRO A 187 -18.62 -0.22 -8.66
CA PRO A 187 -19.64 0.36 -9.52
C PRO A 187 -19.03 0.78 -10.87
N ALA A 188 -19.87 1.17 -11.83
CA ALA A 188 -19.39 1.73 -13.08
C ALA A 188 -18.63 3.05 -12.83
N GLY A 189 -17.44 3.18 -13.40
CA GLY A 189 -16.63 4.39 -13.25
C GLY A 189 -15.15 4.15 -13.54
N ASN A 190 -14.36 5.18 -13.24
CA ASN A 190 -12.91 5.12 -13.30
C ASN A 190 -12.37 4.85 -11.89
N PHE A 191 -11.97 3.61 -11.64
CA PHE A 191 -11.47 3.15 -10.34
C PHE A 191 -10.02 2.69 -10.41
N PHE A 192 -9.39 2.79 -11.59
CA PHE A 192 -8.05 2.31 -11.83
C PHE A 192 -7.13 3.46 -12.16
N GLU A 193 -5.89 3.42 -11.67
CA GLU A 193 -4.84 4.38 -12.01
C GLU A 193 -3.67 3.60 -12.62
N TRP A 194 -3.35 3.90 -13.88
CA TRP A 194 -2.17 3.35 -14.56
C TRP A 194 -1.72 4.32 -15.64
N ASP A 195 -0.43 4.37 -15.94
CA ASP A 195 0.12 5.31 -16.92
C ASP A 195 -0.23 6.78 -16.59
N ASN A 196 -0.27 7.09 -15.28
CA ASN A 196 -0.70 8.38 -14.68
C ASN A 196 -2.07 8.87 -15.16
N ARG A 197 -2.99 7.94 -15.40
CA ARG A 197 -4.35 8.23 -15.84
C ARG A 197 -5.35 7.38 -15.09
N GLN A 198 -6.44 8.03 -14.70
CA GLN A 198 -7.64 7.36 -14.21
C GLN A 198 -8.34 6.66 -15.37
N MET A 199 -8.76 5.42 -15.16
CA MET A 199 -9.37 4.60 -16.18
C MET A 199 -10.41 3.62 -15.64
N ASN A 200 -11.26 3.13 -16.54
CA ASN A 200 -12.26 2.11 -16.24
C ASN A 200 -11.66 0.70 -16.38
N LEU A 201 -12.47 -0.31 -16.02
CA LEU A 201 -12.05 -1.71 -16.03
C LEU A 201 -11.63 -2.23 -17.41
N ASP A 202 -12.29 -1.78 -18.48
CA ASP A 202 -11.95 -2.22 -19.84
C ASP A 202 -10.58 -1.70 -20.28
N ALA A 203 -10.29 -0.43 -20.00
CA ALA A 203 -8.98 0.16 -20.26
C ALA A 203 -7.88 -0.48 -19.41
N TRP A 204 -8.15 -0.75 -18.12
CA TRP A 204 -7.25 -1.48 -17.22
C TRP A 204 -6.88 -2.86 -17.78
N ARG A 205 -7.89 -3.62 -18.24
CA ARG A 205 -7.70 -4.92 -18.90
C ARG A 205 -6.96 -4.81 -20.24
N GLY A 206 -7.06 -3.68 -20.93
CA GLY A 206 -6.28 -3.37 -22.12
C GLY A 206 -4.76 -3.38 -21.89
N TYR A 207 -4.32 -3.13 -20.66
CA TYR A 207 -2.91 -3.27 -20.23
C TYR A 207 -2.56 -4.69 -19.75
N GLY A 208 -3.49 -5.64 -19.82
CA GLY A 208 -3.31 -7.00 -19.30
C GLY A 208 -3.45 -7.11 -17.79
N LEU A 209 -4.03 -6.09 -17.14
CA LEU A 209 -4.21 -6.03 -15.69
C LEU A 209 -5.63 -6.50 -15.33
N ASN A 210 -5.76 -7.34 -14.31
CA ASN A 210 -7.06 -7.89 -13.90
C ASN A 210 -7.13 -8.41 -12.47
#